data_AF-A0A843EGY2-F1
#
_entry.id   AF-A0A843EGY2-F1
#
_cell.length_a   1.000
_cell.length_b   1.000
_cell.length_c   1.000
_cell.angle_alpha   90.00
_cell.angle_beta   90.00
_cell.angle_gamma   90.00
#
_symmetry.space_group_name_H-M   'P 1'
#
loop_
_entity.id
_entity.type
_entity.pdbx_description
1 polymer ?
#
loop_
_entity_poly.entity_id
_entity_poly.type
_entity_poly.pdbx_seq_one_letter_code
_entity_poly.pdbx_strand_id
1 'polypeptide(L)'
;MQLTKEEQAILDGESGEGAQKAMELVVALGKIYKADGLVDITSAHLSGASYKTIGDGGLKYLEDMVKGGAKVSVRSTLNPIGMDRERWAEMHISEEFAKKQNRIVDLYGQMGIMTTCSCTPYTGANLPKLGDHVAWAESSALSFVNSMVGARTNREGGP
;
A
#
# COMPACT_ATOMS: atom_id res chain seq x y z
N MET A 1 9.36 16.54 -13.12
CA MET A 1 9.81 15.49 -12.18
C MET A 1 11.22 15.80 -11.74
N GLN A 2 11.31 16.63 -10.71
CA GLN A 2 12.51 17.00 -9.99
C GLN A 2 12.48 16.21 -8.69
N LEU A 3 13.51 15.39 -8.47
CA LEU A 3 13.67 14.61 -7.25
C LEU A 3 14.63 15.36 -6.32
N THR A 4 14.37 15.25 -5.03
CA THR A 4 15.33 15.59 -3.98
C THR A 4 16.54 14.67 -4.05
N LYS A 5 17.60 15.00 -3.31
CA LYS A 5 18.81 14.15 -3.28
C LYS A 5 18.50 12.79 -2.68
N GLU A 6 17.65 12.77 -1.66
CA GLU A 6 17.21 11.60 -0.93
C GLU A 6 16.37 10.69 -1.84
N GLU A 7 15.42 11.26 -2.59
CA GLU A 7 14.61 10.50 -3.55
C GLU A 7 15.45 9.94 -4.70
N GLN A 8 16.42 10.72 -5.19
CA GLN A 8 17.34 10.27 -6.24
C GLN A 8 18.23 9.13 -5.74
N ALA A 9 18.76 9.20 -4.51
CA ALA A 9 19.55 8.12 -3.91
C ALA A 9 18.75 6.81 -3.77
N ILE A 10 17.44 6.89 -3.44
CA ILE A 10 16.56 5.71 -3.44
C ILE A 10 16.41 5.15 -4.85
N LEU A 11 16.19 6.00 -5.86
CA LEU A 11 16.08 5.59 -7.26
C LEU A 11 17.38 4.96 -7.79
N ASP A 12 18.53 5.42 -7.31
CA ASP A 12 19.85 4.92 -7.67
C ASP A 12 20.20 3.60 -6.94
N GLY A 13 19.34 3.16 -6.01
CA GLY A 13 19.43 1.86 -5.34
C GLY A 13 20.13 1.87 -3.98
N GLU A 14 20.45 3.04 -3.43
CA GLU A 14 21.17 3.17 -2.15
C GLU A 14 20.35 2.66 -0.95
N SER A 15 19.02 2.53 -1.10
CA SER A 15 18.10 2.00 -0.09
C SER A 15 17.67 0.55 -0.34
N GLY A 16 18.35 -0.18 -1.22
CA GLY A 16 18.08 -1.58 -1.54
C GLY A 16 17.08 -1.77 -2.68
N GLU A 17 17.09 -2.97 -3.28
CA GLU A 17 16.36 -3.29 -4.51
C GLU A 17 14.85 -3.07 -4.41
N GLY A 18 14.25 -3.41 -3.26
CA GLY A 18 12.82 -3.21 -3.03
C GLY A 18 12.41 -1.74 -3.02
N ALA A 19 13.19 -0.90 -2.33
CA ALA A 19 12.95 0.55 -2.28
C ALA A 19 13.20 1.20 -3.65
N GLN A 20 14.26 0.77 -4.34
CA GLN A 20 14.54 1.19 -5.71
C GLN A 20 13.36 0.89 -6.63
N LYS A 21 12.85 -0.34 -6.58
CA LYS A 21 11.74 -0.75 -7.45
C LYS A 21 10.46 0.05 -7.17
N ALA A 22 10.17 0.35 -5.91
CA ALA A 22 9.06 1.21 -5.54
C ALA A 22 9.25 2.64 -6.09
N MET A 23 10.44 3.22 -5.93
CA MET A 23 10.74 4.56 -6.42
C MET A 23 10.67 4.65 -7.95
N GLU A 24 11.16 3.64 -8.68
CA GLU A 24 11.02 3.55 -10.14
C GLU A 24 9.56 3.69 -10.58
N LEU A 25 8.64 2.97 -9.90
CA LEU A 25 7.20 3.00 -10.22
C LEU A 25 6.59 4.38 -9.94
N VAL A 26 6.89 4.99 -8.79
CA VAL A 26 6.40 6.32 -8.42
C VAL A 26 6.92 7.38 -9.39
N VAL A 27 8.20 7.34 -9.73
CA VAL A 27 8.82 8.27 -10.69
C VAL A 27 8.24 8.08 -12.09
N ALA A 28 7.99 6.84 -12.52
CA ALA A 28 7.35 6.55 -13.80
C ALA A 28 5.94 7.14 -13.86
N LEU A 29 5.13 6.94 -12.82
CA LEU A 29 3.78 7.52 -12.72
C LEU A 29 3.83 9.05 -12.76
N GLY A 30 4.69 9.68 -11.96
CA GLY A 30 4.74 11.13 -11.97
C GLY A 30 5.29 11.71 -13.28
N LYS A 31 6.14 10.99 -14.03
CA LYS A 31 6.49 11.35 -15.42
C LYS A 31 5.27 11.29 -16.35
N ILE A 32 4.44 10.24 -16.24
CA ILE A 32 3.19 10.11 -17.01
C ILE A 32 2.25 11.29 -16.72
N TYR A 33 2.10 11.64 -15.45
CA TYR A 33 1.27 12.78 -15.02
C TYR A 33 1.91 14.15 -15.26
N LYS A 34 3.14 14.20 -15.80
CA LYS A 34 3.94 15.43 -15.96
C LYS A 34 4.06 16.22 -14.65
N ALA A 35 4.15 15.52 -13.53
CA ALA A 35 4.31 16.12 -12.22
C ALA A 35 5.65 16.84 -12.12
N ASP A 36 5.67 18.00 -11.48
CA ASP A 36 6.89 18.78 -11.25
C ASP A 36 7.82 18.06 -10.28
N GLY A 37 7.29 17.45 -9.22
CA GLY A 37 8.02 16.65 -8.22
C GLY A 37 7.06 15.76 -7.42
N LEU A 38 7.57 15.10 -6.38
CA LEU A 38 6.78 14.28 -5.45
C LEU A 38 6.30 15.11 -4.25
N VAL A 39 5.34 14.56 -3.51
CA VAL A 39 4.80 15.14 -2.27
C VAL A 39 4.96 14.12 -1.16
N ASP A 40 5.57 14.53 -0.06
CA ASP A 40 5.70 13.70 1.13
C ASP A 40 4.33 13.33 1.71
N ILE A 41 4.20 12.10 2.19
CA ILE A 41 3.00 11.62 2.87
C ILE A 41 3.32 11.28 4.33
N THR A 42 2.33 11.38 5.21
CA THR A 42 2.48 10.98 6.63
C THR A 42 2.00 9.56 6.89
N SER A 43 1.15 9.02 6.01
CA SER A 43 0.62 7.65 6.11
C SER A 43 0.10 7.12 4.78
N ALA A 44 -0.05 5.80 4.71
CA ALA A 44 -0.63 5.09 3.58
C ALA A 44 -1.71 4.07 4.00
N HIS A 45 -2.66 3.81 3.11
CA HIS A 45 -3.63 2.71 3.24
C HIS A 45 -3.68 1.94 1.93
N LEU A 46 -3.13 0.72 1.94
CA LEU A 46 -2.77 -0.02 0.74
C LEU A 46 -3.92 -0.89 0.25
N SER A 47 -4.16 -0.84 -1.07
CA SER A 47 -4.95 -1.81 -1.84
C SER A 47 -4.11 -3.01 -2.31
N GLY A 48 -4.72 -3.89 -3.12
CA GLY A 48 -4.03 -5.06 -3.66
C GLY A 48 -3.88 -6.21 -2.65
N ALA A 49 -4.67 -6.18 -1.56
CA ALA A 49 -4.58 -7.17 -0.49
C ALA A 49 -5.26 -8.51 -0.81
N SER A 50 -6.10 -8.57 -1.85
CA SER A 50 -6.90 -9.76 -2.17
C SER A 50 -6.22 -10.64 -3.22
N TYR A 51 -6.02 -11.93 -2.92
CA TYR A 51 -5.51 -12.91 -3.89
C TYR A 51 -6.41 -12.98 -5.14
N LYS A 52 -7.72 -12.76 -4.97
CA LYS A 52 -8.67 -12.72 -6.10
C LYS A 52 -8.34 -11.60 -7.11
N THR A 53 -7.79 -10.49 -6.64
CA THR A 53 -7.47 -9.33 -7.50
C THR A 53 -6.06 -9.40 -8.06
N ILE A 54 -5.08 -9.79 -7.24
CA ILE A 54 -3.67 -9.72 -7.63
C ILE A 54 -3.11 -11.04 -8.18
N GLY A 55 -3.77 -12.17 -7.88
CA GLY A 55 -3.39 -13.50 -8.35
C GLY A 55 -1.95 -13.89 -7.99
N ASP A 56 -1.45 -14.91 -8.69
CA ASP A 56 -0.08 -15.42 -8.51
C ASP A 56 0.97 -14.38 -8.91
N GLY A 57 0.68 -13.52 -9.88
CA GLY A 57 1.58 -12.45 -10.32
C GLY A 57 1.83 -11.41 -9.23
N GLY A 58 0.77 -10.94 -8.57
CA GLY A 58 0.92 -10.02 -7.45
C GLY A 58 1.52 -10.66 -6.21
N LEU A 59 1.18 -11.93 -5.93
CA LEU A 59 1.84 -12.69 -4.87
C LEU A 59 3.36 -12.74 -5.12
N LYS A 60 3.78 -13.10 -6.33
CA LYS A 60 5.18 -13.15 -6.70
C LYS A 60 5.86 -11.79 -6.59
N TYR A 61 5.19 -10.72 -7.02
CA TYR A 61 5.68 -9.35 -6.86
C TYR A 61 5.93 -8.99 -5.39
N LEU A 62 5.00 -9.32 -4.49
CA LEU A 62 5.16 -9.08 -3.05
C LEU A 62 6.32 -9.88 -2.45
N GLU A 63 6.52 -11.11 -2.91
CA GLU A 63 7.68 -11.92 -2.50
C GLU A 63 9.01 -11.30 -2.94
N ASP A 64 9.07 -10.79 -4.17
CA ASP A 64 10.26 -10.12 -4.70
C ASP A 64 10.54 -8.80 -3.96
N MET A 65 9.51 -8.04 -3.59
CA MET A 65 9.64 -6.83 -2.77
C MET A 65 10.21 -7.15 -1.38
N VAL A 66 9.68 -8.17 -0.71
CA VAL A 66 10.21 -8.64 0.59
C VAL A 66 11.65 -9.12 0.46
N LYS A 67 11.95 -9.90 -0.58
CA LYS A 67 13.31 -10.39 -0.86
C LYS A 67 14.29 -9.24 -1.11
N GLY A 68 13.86 -8.20 -1.82
CA GLY A 68 14.61 -6.96 -2.05
C GLY A 68 14.72 -6.05 -0.82
N GLY A 69 14.23 -6.50 0.35
CA GLY A 69 14.35 -5.77 1.60
C GLY A 69 13.37 -4.62 1.78
N ALA A 70 12.29 -4.56 0.99
CA ALA A 70 11.33 -3.46 1.06
C ALA A 70 10.73 -3.31 2.47
N LYS A 71 10.65 -2.06 2.93
CA LYS A 71 9.97 -1.66 4.16
C LYS A 71 9.19 -0.38 3.92
N VAL A 72 8.06 -0.24 4.60
CA VAL A 72 7.34 1.03 4.60
C VAL A 72 8.12 2.10 5.37
N SER A 73 8.14 3.32 4.84
CA SER A 73 8.75 4.49 5.47
C SER A 73 7.77 5.29 6.34
N VAL A 74 6.47 5.07 6.16
CA VAL A 74 5.38 5.76 6.87
C VAL A 74 4.39 4.77 7.44
N ARG A 75 3.58 5.21 8.41
CA ARG A 75 2.51 4.38 8.99
C ARG A 75 1.60 3.87 7.87
N SER A 76 1.53 2.55 7.75
CA SER A 76 0.82 1.89 6.65
C SER A 76 -0.15 0.84 7.18
N THR A 77 -1.35 0.83 6.61
CA THR A 77 -2.43 -0.12 6.94
C THR A 77 -2.91 -0.85 5.69
N LEU A 78 -3.52 -2.01 5.86
CA LEU A 78 -3.96 -2.86 4.76
C LEU A 78 -5.47 -2.88 4.62
N ASN A 79 -5.93 -2.79 3.37
CA ASN A 79 -7.33 -2.99 2.97
C ASN A 79 -7.84 -4.40 3.26
N PRO A 80 -9.17 -4.62 3.19
CA PRO A 80 -9.74 -5.94 3.33
C PRO A 80 -9.15 -6.91 2.32
N ILE A 81 -9.00 -8.14 2.77
CA ILE A 81 -8.52 -9.25 1.96
C ILE A 81 -9.70 -10.00 1.32
N GLY A 82 -9.40 -10.94 0.42
CA GLY A 82 -10.43 -11.66 -0.35
C GLY A 82 -11.28 -12.68 0.42
N MET A 83 -11.14 -12.78 1.74
CA MET A 83 -11.84 -13.74 2.59
C MET A 83 -11.80 -13.35 4.07
N ASP A 84 -12.64 -13.97 4.90
CA ASP A 84 -12.45 -13.93 6.35
C ASP A 84 -11.18 -14.71 6.77
N ARG A 85 -10.39 -14.21 7.71
CA ARG A 85 -9.12 -14.84 8.11
C ARG A 85 -9.32 -16.15 8.86
N GLU A 86 -10.42 -16.28 9.59
CA GLU A 86 -10.69 -17.39 10.50
C GLU A 86 -11.80 -18.28 9.95
N ARG A 87 -12.83 -17.68 9.34
CA ARG A 87 -14.08 -18.35 8.94
C ARG A 87 -14.17 -18.61 7.44
N TRP A 88 -13.06 -18.53 6.70
CA TRP A 88 -13.05 -18.75 5.24
C TRP A 88 -13.63 -20.12 4.84
N ALA A 89 -13.46 -21.16 5.66
CA ALA A 89 -13.99 -22.49 5.39
C ALA A 89 -15.53 -22.52 5.41
N GLU A 90 -16.15 -21.80 6.36
CA GLU A 90 -17.62 -21.63 6.43
C GLU A 90 -18.15 -20.85 5.23
N MET A 91 -17.31 -20.01 4.63
CA MET A 91 -17.62 -19.25 3.41
C MET A 91 -17.35 -20.06 2.13
N HIS A 92 -17.05 -21.35 2.24
CA HIS A 92 -16.74 -22.25 1.12
C HIS A 92 -15.54 -21.79 0.27
N ILE A 93 -14.58 -21.10 0.88
CA ILE A 93 -13.31 -20.74 0.25
C ILE A 93 -12.41 -21.97 0.22
N SER A 94 -11.73 -22.20 -0.91
CA SER A 94 -10.81 -23.33 -1.04
C SER A 94 -9.57 -23.14 -0.16
N GLU A 95 -9.03 -24.25 0.36
CA GLU A 95 -7.81 -24.23 1.15
C GLU A 95 -6.62 -23.64 0.36
N GLU A 96 -6.55 -23.88 -0.95
CA GLU A 96 -5.54 -23.29 -1.83
C GLU A 96 -5.62 -21.76 -1.85
N PHE A 97 -6.83 -21.20 -2.04
CA PHE A 97 -7.05 -19.76 -2.01
C PHE A 97 -6.66 -19.21 -0.64
N ALA A 98 -7.07 -19.88 0.44
CA ALA A 98 -6.80 -19.42 1.79
C ALA A 98 -5.30 -19.37 2.10
N LYS A 99 -4.54 -20.40 1.68
CA LYS A 99 -3.07 -20.42 1.82
C LYS A 99 -2.42 -19.25 1.11
N LYS A 100 -2.78 -19.00 -0.16
CA LYS A 100 -2.21 -17.90 -0.96
C LYS A 100 -2.60 -16.53 -0.42
N GLN A 101 -3.85 -16.38 0.03
CA GLN A 101 -4.35 -15.15 0.63
C GLN A 101 -3.66 -14.82 1.95
N ASN A 102 -3.44 -15.81 2.83
CA ASN A 102 -2.70 -15.61 4.07
C ASN A 102 -1.22 -15.30 3.80
N ARG A 103 -0.63 -15.94 2.80
CA ARG A 103 0.73 -15.62 2.37
C ARG A 103 0.89 -14.14 1.95
N ILE A 104 -0.08 -13.59 1.23
CA ILE A 104 -0.10 -12.15 0.88
C ILE A 104 -0.10 -11.27 2.14
N VAL A 105 -0.94 -11.60 3.13
CA VAL A 105 -1.02 -10.87 4.40
C VAL A 105 0.33 -10.90 5.14
N ASP A 106 0.97 -12.08 5.19
CA ASP A 106 2.27 -12.27 5.84
C ASP A 106 3.38 -11.47 5.15
N LEU A 107 3.36 -11.36 3.82
CA LEU A 107 4.33 -10.56 3.05
C LEU A 107 4.18 -9.07 3.34
N TYR A 108 2.95 -8.56 3.38
CA TYR A 108 2.70 -7.17 3.80
C TYR A 108 3.18 -6.93 5.24
N GLY A 109 2.90 -7.86 6.17
CA GLY A 109 3.41 -7.79 7.54
C GLY A 109 4.94 -7.75 7.62
N GLN A 110 5.62 -8.57 6.81
CA GLN A 110 7.08 -8.56 6.70
C GLN A 110 7.63 -7.22 6.21
N MET A 111 6.90 -6.47 5.37
CA MET A 111 7.28 -5.11 4.95
C MET A 111 6.99 -4.03 6.01
N GLY A 112 6.42 -4.40 7.18
CA GLY A 112 6.10 -3.48 8.27
C GLY A 112 4.70 -2.87 8.19
N ILE A 113 3.82 -3.40 7.34
CA ILE A 113 2.44 -2.92 7.20
C ILE A 113 1.56 -3.53 8.29
N MET A 114 0.73 -2.69 8.90
CA MET A 114 -0.26 -3.15 9.85
C MET A 114 -1.39 -3.85 9.09
N THR A 115 -1.52 -5.17 9.31
CA THR A 115 -2.48 -6.05 8.62
C THR A 115 -3.90 -5.92 9.19
N THR A 116 -4.40 -4.69 9.26
CA THR A 116 -5.73 -4.32 9.77
C THR A 116 -6.87 -4.96 8.99
N CYS A 117 -6.64 -5.24 7.70
CA CYS A 117 -7.61 -5.86 6.80
C CYS A 117 -8.99 -5.20 6.85
N SER A 118 -9.04 -3.87 6.79
CA SER A 118 -10.25 -3.08 6.97
C SER A 118 -10.35 -1.98 5.92
N CYS A 119 -11.56 -1.72 5.41
CA CYS A 119 -11.85 -0.62 4.49
C CYS A 119 -12.14 0.70 5.22
N THR A 120 -12.15 0.67 6.57
CA THR A 120 -12.36 1.84 7.43
C THR A 120 -11.10 2.11 8.25
N PRO A 121 -9.97 2.50 7.64
CA PRO A 121 -8.72 2.76 8.38
C PRO A 121 -8.88 3.84 9.45
N TYR A 122 -9.81 4.78 9.22
CA TYR A 122 -10.16 5.89 10.10
C TYR A 122 -10.91 5.48 11.37
N THR A 123 -11.31 4.23 11.53
CA THR A 123 -11.80 3.71 12.83
C THR A 123 -10.70 3.07 13.67
N GLY A 124 -9.47 2.99 13.11
CA GLY A 124 -8.34 2.31 13.73
C GLY A 124 -7.16 3.23 14.01
N ALA A 125 -5.95 2.67 13.89
CA ALA A 125 -4.70 3.35 14.28
C ALA A 125 -4.14 4.33 13.24
N ASN A 126 -4.72 4.38 12.04
CA ASN A 126 -4.25 5.25 10.97
C ASN A 126 -5.15 6.49 10.88
N LEU A 127 -4.81 7.53 11.67
CA LEU A 127 -5.56 8.77 11.75
C LEU A 127 -4.63 9.95 11.42
N PRO A 128 -4.78 10.58 10.24
CA PRO A 128 -3.98 11.73 9.87
C PRO A 128 -4.47 13.00 10.57
N LYS A 129 -3.68 14.07 10.46
CA LYS A 129 -4.01 15.39 11.01
C LYS A 129 -4.50 16.34 9.92
N LEU A 130 -5.15 17.42 10.33
CA LEU A 130 -5.50 18.53 9.44
C LEU A 130 -4.25 19.01 8.67
N GLY A 131 -4.32 19.04 7.35
CA GLY A 131 -3.23 19.47 6.48
C GLY A 131 -2.20 18.38 6.10
N ASP A 132 -2.24 17.20 6.71
CA ASP A 132 -1.37 16.10 6.31
C ASP A 132 -1.69 15.65 4.87
N HIS A 133 -0.65 15.28 4.12
CA HIS A 133 -0.82 14.54 2.87
C HIS A 133 -0.75 13.04 3.16
N VAL A 134 -1.64 12.25 2.56
CA VAL A 134 -1.67 10.79 2.73
C VAL A 134 -1.90 10.08 1.39
N ALA A 135 -1.45 8.83 1.29
CA ALA A 135 -1.72 7.95 0.15
C ALA A 135 -2.69 6.83 0.56
N TRP A 136 -3.98 7.14 0.60
CA TRP A 136 -5.00 6.18 1.04
C TRP A 136 -5.82 5.70 -0.14
N ALA A 137 -5.95 4.39 -0.28
CA ALA A 137 -7.00 3.79 -1.09
C ALA A 137 -8.33 3.70 -0.30
N GLU A 138 -9.44 3.37 -0.98
CA GLU A 138 -10.84 3.24 -0.49
C GLU A 138 -11.74 4.48 -0.53
N SER A 139 -12.82 4.39 -1.32
CA SER A 139 -13.73 5.52 -1.59
C SER A 139 -14.25 6.24 -0.34
N SER A 140 -14.59 5.50 0.72
CA SER A 140 -15.08 6.10 1.98
C SER A 140 -13.96 6.79 2.76
N ALA A 141 -12.75 6.20 2.76
CA ALA A 141 -11.60 6.71 3.49
C ALA A 141 -11.10 8.03 2.88
N LEU A 142 -11.09 8.14 1.56
CA LEU A 142 -10.74 9.38 0.86
C LEU A 142 -11.72 10.51 1.19
N SER A 143 -13.02 10.21 1.19
CA SER A 143 -14.07 11.19 1.49
C SER A 143 -13.96 11.68 2.94
N PHE A 144 -13.75 10.75 3.87
CA PHE A 144 -13.56 11.07 5.28
C PHE A 144 -12.31 11.93 5.52
N VAL A 145 -11.16 11.54 4.97
CA VAL A 145 -9.89 12.26 5.18
C VAL A 145 -9.94 13.67 4.60
N ASN A 146 -10.44 13.82 3.37
CA ASN A 146 -10.50 15.13 2.71
C ASN A 146 -11.55 16.06 3.33
N SER A 147 -12.71 15.53 3.75
CA SER A 147 -13.83 16.37 4.22
C SER A 147 -13.91 16.53 5.73
N MET A 148 -13.75 15.45 6.50
CA MET A 148 -13.92 15.47 7.96
C MET A 148 -12.63 15.81 8.69
N VAL A 149 -11.50 15.24 8.25
CA VAL A 149 -10.20 15.49 8.90
C VAL A 149 -9.53 16.75 8.33
N GLY A 150 -9.71 17.01 7.04
CA GLY A 150 -9.03 18.08 6.31
C GLY A 150 -7.57 17.76 5.95
N ALA A 151 -7.19 16.48 5.98
CA ALA A 151 -5.99 16.01 5.31
C ALA A 151 -6.22 15.93 3.79
N ARG A 152 -5.16 15.71 3.01
CA ARG A 152 -5.18 15.73 1.55
C ARG A 152 -4.76 14.40 0.98
N THR A 153 -5.61 13.84 0.13
CA THR A 153 -5.28 12.66 -0.67
C THR A 153 -6.02 12.70 -2.00
N ASN A 154 -5.41 12.13 -3.03
CA ASN A 154 -6.03 11.97 -4.34
C ASN A 154 -6.85 10.68 -4.39
N ARG A 155 -7.58 10.49 -5.50
CA ARG A 155 -8.11 9.18 -5.82
C ARG A 155 -6.97 8.23 -6.16
N GLU A 156 -6.49 7.50 -5.18
CA GLU A 156 -5.54 6.41 -5.41
C GLU A 156 -6.26 5.27 -6.15
N GLY A 157 -5.83 5.00 -7.38
CA GLY A 157 -6.23 3.81 -8.13
C GLY A 157 -5.49 2.57 -7.61
N GLY A 158 -6.07 1.38 -7.81
CA GLY A 158 -5.27 0.15 -7.71
C GLY A 158 -4.35 0.04 -8.93
N PRO A 159 -3.12 -0.51 -8.80
CA PRO A 159 -2.39 -1.03 -9.95
C PRO A 159 -3.14 -2.21 -10.59
#